data_AF-A0A6C0EU71-F1
#
_entry.id   AF-A0A6C0EU71-F1
#
_cell.length_a   1.000
_cell.length_b   1.000
_cell.length_c   1.000
_cell.angle_alpha   90.00
_cell.angle_beta   90.00
_cell.angle_gamma   90.00
#
_symmetry.space_group_name_H-M   'P 1'
#
loop_
_entity.id
_entity.type
_entity.pdbx_description
1 polymer ?
#
loop_
_entity_poly.entity_id
_entity_poly.type
_entity_poly.pdbx_seq_one_letter_code
_entity_poly.pdbx_strand_id
1 'polypeptide(L)'
;MRATANMKKNETLSLAKRPDPVKIYIDKYYPKAILSKINELDDYFKCTTNYTRLLSSSGIFQIENNKLYKLKPMDKPIVTIKKYCEDYELPEYFQEINLLVDASLQEKETIYSQIPYEHITSNIVSFHYSCQGLIDNHNNAKNIYNEGIDNTAQKKQRNKETKLTLVVEGEYDDSIRLQNGTPLQTTPNKYSHFIPTNVYFLATEDIENYLIKQDIIEFLSVLI
;
A
#
# COMPACT_ATOMS: atom_id res chain seq x y z
N MET A 1 -5.72 -43.75 48.68
CA MET A 1 -6.37 -42.65 47.93
C MET A 1 -5.28 -41.85 47.23
N ARG A 2 -5.24 -41.87 45.89
CA ARG A 2 -4.27 -41.12 45.07
C ARG A 2 -5.04 -39.98 44.39
N ALA A 3 -4.59 -38.74 44.59
CA ALA A 3 -5.01 -37.60 43.80
C ALA A 3 -3.80 -37.16 42.95
N THR A 4 -3.87 -37.36 41.63
CA THR A 4 -2.88 -36.84 40.68
C THR A 4 -3.39 -35.53 40.10
N ALA A 5 -2.62 -34.46 40.35
CA ALA A 5 -2.83 -33.13 39.79
C ALA A 5 -2.47 -33.10 38.31
N ASN A 6 -3.46 -32.86 37.44
CA ASN A 6 -3.23 -32.52 36.04
C ASN A 6 -3.28 -30.99 35.88
N MET A 7 -2.15 -30.32 36.08
CA MET A 7 -1.96 -28.95 35.60
C MET A 7 -1.72 -28.99 34.09
N LYS A 8 -2.73 -28.60 33.31
CA LYS A 8 -2.55 -28.26 31.90
C LYS A 8 -1.71 -26.98 31.83
N LYS A 9 -0.46 -27.10 31.38
CA LYS A 9 0.34 -25.97 30.92
C LYS A 9 -0.36 -25.38 29.69
N ASN A 10 -0.93 -24.19 29.83
CA ASN A 10 -1.28 -23.36 28.68
C ASN A 10 0.04 -22.79 28.13
N GLU A 11 0.61 -23.47 27.15
CA GLU A 11 1.65 -22.89 26.29
C GLU A 11 0.99 -21.85 25.40
N THR A 12 1.03 -20.59 25.84
CA THR A 12 0.74 -19.45 24.97
C THR A 12 1.89 -19.38 23.96
N LEU A 13 1.73 -20.05 22.82
CA LEU A 13 2.51 -19.79 21.62
C LEU A 13 2.36 -18.29 21.30
N SER A 14 3.34 -17.48 21.67
CA SER A 14 3.45 -16.11 21.20
C SER A 14 3.68 -16.18 19.69
N LEU A 15 2.63 -15.98 18.91
CA LEU A 15 2.80 -15.67 17.49
C LEU A 15 3.75 -14.47 17.43
N ALA A 16 4.93 -14.67 16.84
CA ALA A 16 5.87 -13.59 16.60
C ALA A 16 5.12 -12.47 15.88
N LYS A 17 5.01 -11.30 16.53
CA LYS A 17 4.35 -10.13 15.95
C LYS A 17 5.10 -9.80 14.66
N ARG A 18 4.40 -9.79 13.51
CA ARG A 18 5.01 -9.37 12.25
C ARG A 18 5.56 -7.95 12.43
N PRO A 19 6.73 -7.64 11.85
CA PRO A 19 7.26 -6.28 11.91
C PRO A 19 6.25 -5.31 11.29
N ASP A 20 6.13 -4.13 11.89
CA ASP A 20 5.26 -3.08 11.37
C ASP A 20 5.83 -2.60 10.02
N PRO A 21 4.97 -2.34 9.02
CA PRO A 21 5.44 -1.95 7.69
C PRO A 21 6.09 -0.57 7.70
N VAL A 22 7.10 -0.39 6.85
CA VAL A 22 7.89 0.82 6.69
C VAL A 22 7.50 1.52 5.39
N LYS A 23 7.42 2.86 5.42
CA LYS A 23 7.19 3.66 4.21
C LYS A 23 8.52 4.04 3.58
N ILE A 24 8.62 3.88 2.27
CA ILE A 24 9.80 4.23 1.49
C ILE A 24 9.37 5.21 0.40
N TYR A 25 9.96 6.40 0.39
CA TYR A 25 9.69 7.43 -0.59
C TYR A 25 10.85 7.56 -1.56
N ILE A 26 10.55 7.95 -2.80
CA ILE A 26 11.56 8.38 -3.76
C ILE A 26 11.87 9.85 -3.43
N ASP A 27 13.14 10.14 -3.14
CA ASP A 27 13.57 11.50 -2.82
C ASP A 27 13.24 12.45 -3.98
N LYS A 28 12.66 13.61 -3.65
CA LYS A 28 12.23 14.66 -4.61
C LYS A 28 11.20 14.22 -5.66
N TYR A 29 10.50 13.10 -5.48
CA TYR A 29 9.42 12.71 -6.38
C TYR A 29 8.17 13.57 -6.17
N TYR A 30 7.64 14.16 -7.24
CA TYR A 30 6.42 14.97 -7.18
C TYR A 30 5.19 14.08 -7.40
N PRO A 31 4.26 13.94 -6.44
CA PRO A 31 3.14 13.00 -6.53
C PRO A 31 2.31 13.14 -7.82
N LYS A 32 2.09 14.35 -8.34
CA LYS A 32 1.30 14.52 -9.58
C LYS A 32 2.00 13.97 -10.82
N ALA A 33 3.32 13.78 -10.80
CA ALA A 33 4.06 13.19 -11.91
C ALA A 33 3.61 11.75 -12.21
N ILE A 34 3.02 11.05 -11.23
CA ILE A 34 2.50 9.71 -11.44
C ILE A 34 1.32 9.66 -12.41
N LEU A 35 0.56 10.75 -12.57
CA LEU A 35 -0.66 10.75 -13.38
C LEU A 35 -0.40 10.42 -14.86
N SER A 36 0.75 10.80 -15.41
CA SER A 36 1.08 10.45 -16.79
C SER A 36 1.39 8.96 -16.96
N LYS A 37 1.71 8.25 -15.88
CA LYS A 37 2.20 6.87 -15.88
C LYS A 37 1.28 5.88 -15.15
N ILE A 38 0.29 6.38 -14.41
CA ILE A 38 -0.54 5.59 -13.49
C ILE A 38 -1.35 4.49 -14.22
N ASN A 39 -1.65 4.68 -15.51
CA ASN A 39 -2.30 3.65 -16.32
C ASN A 39 -1.39 2.46 -16.62
N GLU A 40 -0.08 2.69 -16.72
CA GLU A 40 0.91 1.61 -16.91
C GLU A 40 1.03 0.73 -15.66
N LEU A 41 0.58 1.25 -14.51
CA LEU A 41 0.53 0.49 -13.26
C LEU A 41 -0.71 -0.40 -13.14
N ASP A 42 -1.67 -0.36 -14.08
CA ASP A 42 -2.91 -1.15 -13.97
C ASP A 42 -2.66 -2.66 -13.98
N ASP A 43 -1.61 -3.13 -14.66
CA ASP A 43 -1.20 -4.54 -14.64
C ASP A 43 -0.72 -5.01 -13.25
N TYR A 44 -0.30 -4.06 -12.41
CA TYR A 44 0.14 -4.28 -11.04
C TYR A 44 -0.96 -4.03 -10.01
N PHE A 45 -2.16 -3.60 -10.44
CA PHE A 45 -3.22 -3.16 -9.54
C PHE A 45 -3.72 -4.31 -8.64
N LYS A 46 -3.70 -4.07 -7.33
CA LYS A 46 -4.14 -5.03 -6.30
C LYS A 46 -5.51 -4.67 -5.76
N CYS A 47 -5.66 -3.46 -5.24
CA CYS A 47 -6.91 -3.00 -4.67
C CYS A 47 -6.95 -1.48 -4.51
N THR A 48 -8.16 -0.97 -4.25
CA THR A 48 -8.39 0.41 -3.79
C THR A 48 -8.93 0.36 -2.37
N THR A 49 -8.42 1.24 -1.52
CA THR A 49 -8.96 1.47 -0.17
C THR A 49 -9.33 2.92 -0.01
N ASN A 50 -10.41 3.18 0.74
CA ASN A 50 -10.88 4.53 1.03
C ASN A 50 -10.98 4.73 2.54
N TYR A 51 -10.64 5.92 3.00
CA TYR A 51 -10.85 6.33 4.38
C TYR A 51 -11.09 7.84 4.46
N THR A 52 -11.78 8.27 5.51
CA THR A 52 -11.98 9.70 5.77
C THR A 52 -11.01 10.11 6.88
N ARG A 53 -10.17 11.11 6.62
CA ARG A 53 -9.28 11.72 7.59
C ARG A 53 -9.92 13.00 8.13
N LEU A 54 -9.94 13.14 9.45
CA LEU A 54 -10.40 14.35 10.13
C LEU A 54 -9.22 14.99 10.86
N LEU A 55 -8.94 16.25 10.56
CA LEU A 55 -7.92 17.03 11.25
C LEU A 55 -8.63 18.02 12.18
N SER A 56 -8.33 17.96 13.47
CA SER A 56 -8.88 18.87 14.48
C SER A 56 -7.78 19.37 15.41
N SER A 57 -8.07 20.39 16.21
CA SER A 57 -7.20 20.85 17.28
C SER A 57 -6.87 19.75 18.31
N SER A 58 -7.73 18.74 18.44
CA SER A 58 -7.57 17.63 19.38
C SER A 58 -6.73 16.45 18.84
N GLY A 59 -6.36 16.50 17.55
CA GLY A 59 -5.53 15.50 16.88
C GLY A 59 -6.08 15.05 15.53
N ILE A 60 -5.46 13.99 15.01
CA ILE A 60 -5.79 13.36 13.73
C ILE A 60 -6.70 12.17 13.98
N PHE A 61 -7.80 12.10 13.25
CA PHE A 61 -8.74 10.98 13.30
C PHE A 61 -8.90 10.36 11.92
N GLN A 62 -9.24 9.07 11.91
CA GLN A 62 -9.47 8.31 10.70
C GLN A 62 -10.75 7.49 10.86
N ILE A 63 -11.65 7.60 9.89
CA ILE A 63 -12.82 6.75 9.75
C ILE A 63 -12.55 5.75 8.63
N GLU A 64 -12.54 4.48 8.97
CA GLU A 64 -12.43 3.37 8.02
C GLU A 64 -13.27 2.20 8.53
N ASN A 65 -13.92 1.45 7.62
CA ASN A 65 -14.74 0.28 7.98
C ASN A 65 -15.77 0.56 9.09
N ASN A 66 -16.44 1.72 9.02
CA ASN A 66 -17.41 2.20 10.00
C ASN A 66 -16.87 2.31 11.45
N LYS A 67 -15.56 2.47 11.61
CA LYS A 67 -14.90 2.67 12.90
C LYS A 67 -14.12 3.97 12.88
N LEU A 68 -14.21 4.72 13.97
CA LEU A 68 -13.45 5.94 14.21
C LEU A 68 -12.21 5.62 15.03
N TYR A 69 -11.06 6.07 14.56
CA TYR A 69 -9.78 5.93 15.22
C TYR A 69 -9.16 7.29 15.48
N LYS A 70 -8.59 7.49 16.66
CA LYS A 70 -7.64 8.58 16.92
C LYS A 70 -6.24 8.05 16.60
N LEU A 71 -5.52 8.75 15.74
CA LEU A 71 -4.16 8.38 15.34
C LEU A 71 -3.16 9.05 16.27
N LYS A 72 -2.31 8.27 16.91
CA LYS A 72 -1.17 8.75 17.68
C LYS A 72 0.11 8.53 16.87
N PRO A 73 0.73 9.59 16.33
CA PRO A 73 1.97 9.46 15.61
C PRO A 73 3.09 9.01 16.55
N MET A 74 3.89 8.05 16.10
CA MET A 74 5.09 7.55 16.76
C MET A 74 6.27 7.80 15.82
N ASP A 75 6.83 9.00 15.89
CA ASP A 75 7.85 9.46 14.96
C ASP A 75 9.16 8.69 15.13
N LYS A 76 9.82 8.45 13.99
CA LYS A 76 11.17 7.89 13.90
C LYS A 76 12.04 8.77 13.00
N PRO A 77 13.37 8.77 13.21
CA PRO A 77 14.28 9.43 12.28
C PRO A 77 14.14 8.85 10.87
N ILE A 78 14.06 9.73 9.88
CA ILE A 78 14.10 9.34 8.46
C ILE A 78 15.53 8.94 8.11
N VAL A 79 15.68 7.78 7.47
CA VAL A 79 16.97 7.29 6.95
C VAL A 79 17.02 7.54 5.44
N THR A 80 18.12 8.09 4.95
CA THR A 80 18.32 8.30 3.50
C THR A 80 19.28 7.26 2.95
N ILE A 81 18.83 6.50 1.95
CA ILE A 81 19.67 5.58 1.18
C ILE A 81 20.03 6.29 -0.12
N LYS A 82 21.31 6.64 -0.25
CA LYS A 82 21.81 7.37 -1.42
C LYS A 82 22.15 6.41 -2.55
N LYS A 83 21.92 6.84 -3.79
CA LYS A 83 22.27 6.09 -5.00
C LYS A 83 21.83 4.62 -4.93
N TYR A 84 20.55 4.42 -4.66
CA TYR A 84 19.98 3.11 -4.35
C TYR A 84 20.25 2.05 -5.43
N CYS A 85 20.37 2.47 -6.69
CA CYS A 85 20.57 1.60 -7.84
C CYS A 85 22.04 1.55 -8.35
N GLU A 86 23.02 2.10 -7.62
CA GLU A 86 24.43 2.21 -8.10
C GLU A 86 25.03 0.85 -8.49
N ASP A 87 24.69 -0.21 -7.76
CA ASP A 87 25.21 -1.57 -7.99
C ASP A 87 24.53 -2.32 -9.15
N TYR A 88 23.55 -1.71 -9.83
CA TYR A 88 22.81 -2.34 -10.91
C TYR A 88 23.24 -1.80 -12.27
N GLU A 89 23.27 -2.68 -13.28
CA GLU A 89 23.50 -2.33 -14.69
C GLU A 89 22.25 -1.64 -15.30
N LEU A 90 21.87 -0.48 -14.74
CA LEU A 90 20.73 0.33 -15.16
C LEU A 90 21.19 1.64 -15.82
N PRO A 91 20.30 2.32 -16.59
CA PRO A 91 20.61 3.61 -17.19
C PRO A 91 21.10 4.65 -16.17
N GLU A 92 21.94 5.59 -16.59
CA GLU A 92 22.61 6.57 -15.71
C GLU A 92 21.64 7.34 -14.80
N TYR A 93 20.44 7.67 -15.29
CA TYR A 93 19.44 8.39 -14.50
C TYR A 93 18.87 7.58 -13.31
N PHE A 94 19.03 6.25 -13.30
CA PHE A 94 18.71 5.42 -12.12
C PHE A 94 19.74 5.55 -11.00
N GLN A 95 20.99 5.84 -11.35
CA GLN A 95 22.09 5.83 -10.38
C GLN A 95 22.00 6.98 -9.38
N GLU A 96 21.29 8.07 -9.70
CA GLU A 96 21.12 9.23 -8.82
C GLU A 96 19.89 9.13 -7.90
N ILE A 97 19.12 8.04 -7.98
CA ILE A 97 17.91 7.87 -7.16
C ILE A 97 18.31 7.68 -5.69
N ASN A 98 17.77 8.54 -4.82
CA ASN A 98 17.84 8.36 -3.38
C ASN A 98 16.48 7.92 -2.86
N LEU A 99 16.47 7.07 -1.84
CA LEU A 99 15.27 6.66 -1.13
C LEU A 99 15.25 7.23 0.28
N LEU A 100 14.07 7.64 0.75
CA LEU A 100 13.81 8.08 2.10
C LEU A 100 12.99 7.01 2.82
N VAL A 101 13.56 6.42 3.87
CA VAL A 101 12.94 5.36 4.66
C VAL A 101 12.37 5.97 5.94
N ASP A 102 11.06 5.90 6.07
CA ASP A 102 10.29 6.39 7.20
C ASP A 102 9.66 5.22 7.96
N ALA A 103 10.26 4.90 9.11
CA ALA A 103 9.77 3.87 10.02
C ALA A 103 8.78 4.43 11.06
N SER A 104 8.30 5.67 10.90
CA SER A 104 7.29 6.25 11.78
C SER A 104 5.98 5.48 11.65
N LEU A 105 5.31 5.29 12.79
CA LEU A 105 4.08 4.51 12.87
C LEU A 105 2.92 5.38 13.36
N GLN A 106 1.71 4.88 13.17
CA GLN A 106 0.50 5.46 13.73
C GLN A 106 -0.19 4.43 14.58
N GLU A 107 -0.20 4.63 15.89
CA GLU A 107 -1.01 3.82 16.78
C GLU A 107 -2.48 4.25 16.64
N LYS A 108 -3.35 3.27 16.42
CA LYS A 108 -4.80 3.49 16.26
C LYS A 108 -5.51 3.23 17.59
N GLU A 109 -6.01 4.29 18.21
CA GLU A 109 -6.91 4.18 19.36
C GLU A 109 -8.36 4.19 18.87
N THR A 110 -9.14 3.13 19.16
CA THR A 110 -10.56 3.10 18.78
C THR A 110 -11.35 4.08 19.63
N ILE A 111 -12.11 4.96 18.98
CA ILE A 111 -12.95 5.96 19.63
C ILE A 111 -14.41 5.54 19.48
N TYR A 112 -15.08 5.37 20.61
CA TYR A 112 -16.52 5.07 20.67
C TYR A 112 -17.38 6.33 20.86
N SER A 113 -16.75 7.50 21.01
CA SER A 113 -17.40 8.78 21.25
C SER A 113 -17.75 9.52 19.96
N GLN A 114 -18.24 10.75 20.11
CA GLN A 114 -18.56 11.67 19.01
C GLN A 114 -17.30 12.14 18.27
N ILE A 115 -17.49 12.52 17.01
CA ILE A 115 -16.50 13.18 16.17
C ILE A 115 -16.20 14.58 16.74
N PRO A 116 -14.95 15.09 16.70
CA PRO A 116 -14.65 16.46 17.11
C PRO A 116 -15.54 17.48 16.37
N TYR A 117 -16.09 18.45 17.08
CA TYR A 117 -17.02 19.42 16.48
C TYR A 117 -16.34 20.26 15.39
N GLU A 118 -15.16 20.83 15.68
CA GLU A 118 -14.36 21.59 14.72
C GLU A 118 -13.31 20.69 14.07
N HIS A 119 -13.49 20.38 12.79
CA HIS A 119 -12.55 19.57 12.03
C HIS A 119 -12.55 19.91 10.54
N ILE A 120 -11.44 19.60 9.88
CA ILE A 120 -11.31 19.56 8.41
C ILE A 120 -11.39 18.11 7.97
N THR A 121 -12.19 17.85 6.95
CA THR A 121 -12.44 16.51 6.41
C THR A 121 -11.75 16.34 5.07
N SER A 122 -11.04 15.23 4.91
CA SER A 122 -10.44 14.77 3.65
C SER A 122 -10.90 13.34 3.37
N ASN A 123 -11.44 13.09 2.18
CA ASN A 123 -11.77 11.73 1.74
C ASN A 123 -10.61 11.20 0.91
N ILE A 124 -9.81 10.32 1.50
CA ILE A 124 -8.61 9.79 0.86
C ILE A 124 -8.95 8.51 0.11
N VAL A 125 -8.51 8.46 -1.14
CA VAL A 125 -8.49 7.27 -1.98
C VAL A 125 -7.05 6.81 -2.12
N SER A 126 -6.82 5.52 -1.91
CA SER A 126 -5.51 4.91 -1.97
C SER A 126 -5.53 3.72 -2.92
N PHE A 127 -4.72 3.79 -3.97
CA PHE A 127 -4.50 2.71 -4.93
C PHE A 127 -3.25 1.92 -4.53
N HIS A 128 -3.39 0.59 -4.48
CA HIS A 128 -2.32 -0.33 -4.08
C HIS A 128 -1.91 -1.17 -5.28
N TYR A 129 -0.60 -1.22 -5.53
CA TYR A 129 -0.01 -1.97 -6.64
C TYR A 129 1.06 -2.93 -6.12
N SER A 130 1.13 -4.14 -6.69
CA SER A 130 2.16 -5.12 -6.35
C SER A 130 2.57 -5.98 -7.56
N CYS A 131 3.85 -6.37 -7.62
CA CYS A 131 4.41 -7.23 -8.69
C CYS A 131 3.76 -8.62 -8.77
N GLN A 132 2.99 -9.04 -7.76
CA GLN A 132 2.22 -10.29 -7.81
C GLN A 132 1.02 -10.22 -8.77
N GLY A 133 0.49 -9.02 -9.08
CA GLY A 133 -0.60 -8.85 -10.04
C GLY A 133 -0.31 -9.50 -11.40
N LEU A 134 0.94 -9.43 -11.85
CA LEU A 134 1.42 -10.08 -13.07
C LEU A 134 1.28 -11.62 -13.03
N ILE A 135 1.58 -12.23 -11.87
CA ILE A 135 1.52 -13.69 -11.70
C ILE A 135 0.06 -14.17 -11.76
N ASP A 136 -0.86 -13.44 -11.13
CA ASP A 136 -2.27 -13.81 -11.07
C ASP A 136 -2.98 -13.58 -12.42
N ASN A 137 -2.62 -12.51 -13.15
CA ASN A 137 -3.12 -12.23 -14.50
C ASN A 137 -2.62 -13.26 -15.54
N HIS A 138 -1.35 -13.66 -15.48
CA HIS A 138 -0.82 -14.73 -16.36
C HIS A 138 -1.42 -16.11 -16.06
N ASN A 139 -1.78 -16.39 -14.81
CA ASN A 139 -2.44 -17.65 -14.46
C ASN A 139 -3.91 -17.69 -14.92
N ASN A 140 -4.62 -16.55 -14.88
CA ASN A 140 -5.96 -16.46 -15.45
C ASN A 140 -5.96 -16.61 -16.98
N ALA A 141 -4.98 -16.05 -17.69
CA ALA A 141 -4.84 -16.24 -19.14
C ALA A 141 -4.51 -17.70 -19.53
N LYS A 142 -3.75 -18.44 -18.70
CA LYS A 142 -3.45 -19.86 -18.92
C LYS A 142 -4.59 -20.82 -18.54
N ASN A 143 -5.53 -20.39 -17.70
CA ASN A 143 -6.69 -21.19 -17.31
C ASN A 143 -7.83 -21.18 -18.33
N ILE A 144 -7.74 -20.39 -19.41
CA ILE A 144 -8.73 -20.38 -20.50
C ILE A 144 -8.47 -21.51 -21.52
N TYR A 145 -7.29 -22.15 -21.51
CA TYR A 145 -6.90 -23.16 -22.50
C TYR A 145 -6.66 -24.58 -21.98
N ASN A 146 -6.91 -24.87 -20.71
CA ASN A 146 -6.70 -26.22 -20.17
C ASN A 146 -7.90 -26.69 -19.33
N GLU A 147 -8.98 -27.09 -20.01
CA GLU A 147 -9.91 -28.06 -19.45
C GLU A 147 -9.25 -29.45 -19.49
N GLY A 148 -9.01 -30.01 -18.30
CA GLY A 148 -8.62 -31.41 -18.13
C GLY A 148 -7.12 -31.62 -17.92
N ILE A 149 -6.67 -31.46 -16.67
CA ILE A 149 -5.73 -32.37 -15.96
C ILE A 149 -5.76 -31.97 -14.48
N ASP A 150 -6.08 -32.94 -13.63
CA ASP A 150 -6.08 -32.84 -12.16
C ASP A 150 -4.71 -32.41 -11.61
N ASN A 151 -4.60 -31.14 -11.20
CA ASN A 151 -3.40 -30.59 -10.54
C ASN A 151 -3.70 -30.19 -9.08
N THR A 152 -4.10 -31.16 -8.26
CA THR A 152 -4.31 -30.96 -6.81
C THR A 152 -3.01 -30.88 -6.01
N ALA A 153 -1.85 -31.17 -6.62
CA ALA A 153 -0.53 -31.11 -5.94
C ALA A 153 0.25 -29.81 -6.17
N GLN A 154 -0.10 -28.97 -7.16
CA GLN A 154 0.57 -27.68 -7.43
C GLN A 154 -0.16 -26.45 -6.84
N LYS A 155 -1.38 -26.63 -6.32
CA LYS A 155 -2.21 -25.55 -5.76
C LYS A 155 -1.77 -25.00 -4.40
N LYS A 156 -0.67 -25.51 -3.83
CA LYS A 156 -0.24 -25.21 -2.44
C LYS A 156 1.01 -24.34 -2.32
N GLN A 157 1.62 -23.94 -3.43
CA GLN A 157 2.72 -22.98 -3.46
C GLN A 157 2.30 -21.71 -4.20
N ARG A 158 2.48 -20.56 -3.56
CA ARG A 158 2.26 -19.18 -4.06
C ARG A 158 0.91 -18.50 -3.77
N ASN A 159 0.48 -18.52 -2.51
CA ASN A 159 -0.10 -17.31 -1.90
C ASN A 159 1.02 -16.61 -1.11
N LYS A 160 2.11 -16.19 -1.78
CA LYS A 160 3.17 -15.43 -1.12
C LYS A 160 2.69 -13.98 -1.10
N GLU A 161 2.17 -13.55 0.04
CA GLU A 161 1.83 -12.15 0.31
C GLU A 161 3.02 -11.27 -0.09
N THR A 162 2.81 -10.34 -1.02
CA THR A 162 3.88 -9.45 -1.49
C THR A 162 4.42 -8.65 -0.33
N LYS A 163 5.75 -8.56 -0.26
CA LYS A 163 6.42 -7.88 0.84
C LYS A 163 6.59 -6.39 0.59
N LEU A 164 6.38 -5.97 -0.66
CA LEU A 164 6.30 -4.59 -1.11
C LEU A 164 4.91 -4.31 -1.70
N THR A 165 4.44 -3.08 -1.54
CA THR A 165 3.27 -2.53 -2.24
C THR A 165 3.54 -1.08 -2.57
N LEU A 166 3.42 -0.67 -3.83
CA LEU A 166 3.40 0.75 -4.19
C LEU A 166 2.02 1.31 -3.85
N VAL A 167 1.98 2.43 -3.14
CA VAL A 167 0.77 3.10 -2.68
C VAL A 167 0.71 4.49 -3.26
N VAL A 168 -0.42 4.80 -3.89
CA VAL A 168 -0.72 6.13 -4.42
C VAL A 168 -1.96 6.65 -3.72
N GLU A 169 -1.78 7.62 -2.82
CA GLU A 169 -2.87 8.28 -2.11
C GLU A 169 -3.22 9.62 -2.78
N GLY A 170 -4.49 9.99 -2.70
CA GLY A 170 -4.98 11.26 -3.23
C GLY A 170 -6.44 11.49 -2.89
N GLU A 171 -6.99 12.54 -3.49
CA GLU A 171 -8.40 12.93 -3.37
C GLU A 171 -8.98 13.09 -4.76
N TYR A 172 -10.29 12.86 -4.92
CA TYR A 172 -10.97 13.25 -6.15
C TYR A 172 -11.43 14.70 -6.05
N ASP A 173 -11.24 15.45 -7.13
CA ASP A 173 -11.82 16.79 -7.24
C ASP A 173 -13.32 16.70 -7.49
N ASP A 174 -14.10 16.77 -6.42
CA ASP A 174 -15.56 16.72 -6.46
C ASP A 174 -16.19 17.97 -7.10
N SER A 175 -15.44 19.08 -7.28
CA SER A 175 -15.98 20.30 -7.90
C SER A 175 -16.43 20.08 -9.35
N ILE A 176 -15.83 19.10 -10.02
CA ILE A 176 -16.08 18.82 -11.44
C ILE A 176 -17.32 17.92 -11.64
N ARG A 177 -17.70 17.13 -10.63
CA ARG A 177 -18.89 16.25 -10.68
C ARG A 177 -20.21 17.01 -10.69
N LEU A 178 -20.23 18.24 -10.17
CA LEU A 178 -21.45 19.04 -10.04
C LEU A 178 -21.76 19.91 -11.27
N GLN A 179 -20.80 20.13 -12.18
CA GLN A 179 -20.98 21.11 -13.26
C GLN A 179 -21.58 20.54 -14.54
N ASN A 180 -21.53 19.22 -14.76
CA ASN A 180 -21.88 18.64 -16.05
C ASN A 180 -23.02 17.62 -15.91
N GLY A 181 -24.27 18.12 -15.98
CA GLY A 181 -25.49 17.30 -16.07
C GLY A 181 -25.64 16.49 -17.37
N THR A 182 -24.54 16.23 -18.07
CA THR A 182 -24.48 15.44 -19.31
C THR A 182 -23.77 14.11 -19.01
N PRO A 183 -24.38 12.96 -19.36
CA PRO A 183 -23.74 11.67 -19.17
C PRO A 183 -22.53 11.59 -20.12
N LEU A 184 -21.33 11.62 -19.55
CA LEU A 184 -20.09 11.49 -20.31
C LEU A 184 -20.03 10.06 -20.88
N GLN A 185 -20.39 9.91 -22.16
CA GLN A 185 -20.30 8.67 -22.92
C GLN A 185 -18.84 8.39 -23.33
N THR A 186 -18.04 7.99 -22.36
CA THR A 186 -16.81 7.18 -22.50
C THR A 186 -16.51 6.80 -21.06
N THR A 187 -16.35 5.52 -20.72
CA THR A 187 -16.02 5.13 -19.34
C THR A 187 -14.83 5.95 -18.86
N PRO A 188 -15.02 6.94 -17.98
CA PRO A 188 -13.92 7.79 -17.59
C PRO A 188 -12.92 6.88 -16.89
N ASN A 189 -11.66 6.96 -17.33
CA ASN A 189 -10.56 6.30 -16.65
C ASN A 189 -10.73 6.48 -15.13
N LYS A 190 -10.56 5.43 -14.32
CA LYS A 190 -10.76 5.49 -12.86
C LYS A 190 -9.91 6.58 -12.19
N TYR A 191 -8.82 7.03 -12.80
CA TYR A 191 -7.99 8.14 -12.30
C TYR A 191 -8.47 9.54 -12.75
N SER A 192 -9.59 9.63 -13.46
CA SER A 192 -10.18 10.91 -13.89
C SER A 192 -10.49 11.76 -12.66
N HIS A 193 -9.96 12.99 -12.64
CA HIS A 193 -10.06 13.95 -11.53
C HIS A 193 -9.41 13.49 -10.21
N PHE A 194 -8.62 12.43 -10.24
CA PHE A 194 -7.80 12.05 -9.10
C PHE A 194 -6.60 12.98 -8.98
N ILE A 195 -6.39 13.55 -7.79
CA ILE A 195 -5.25 14.40 -7.48
C ILE A 195 -4.37 13.64 -6.49
N PRO A 196 -3.24 13.05 -6.94
CA PRO A 196 -2.32 12.36 -6.05
C PRO A 196 -1.70 13.36 -5.07
N THR A 197 -1.72 13.00 -3.79
CA THR A 197 -1.13 13.77 -2.70
C THR A 197 0.08 13.05 -2.11
N ASN A 198 0.18 11.72 -2.26
CA ASN A 198 1.28 10.94 -1.73
C ASN A 198 1.59 9.71 -2.59
N VAL A 199 2.87 9.39 -2.74
CA VAL A 199 3.36 8.21 -3.46
C VAL A 199 4.50 7.60 -2.66
N TYR A 200 4.36 6.34 -2.25
CA TYR A 200 5.36 5.64 -1.45
C TYR A 200 5.25 4.13 -1.60
N PHE A 201 6.33 3.41 -1.33
CA PHE A 201 6.30 1.97 -1.14
C PHE A 201 6.04 1.63 0.32
N LEU A 202 5.22 0.61 0.55
CA LEU A 202 4.99 0.01 1.86
C LEU A 202 5.71 -1.35 1.91
N ALA A 203 6.78 -1.43 2.69
CA ALA A 203 7.59 -2.64 2.83
C ALA A 203 7.31 -3.31 4.18
N THR A 204 7.13 -4.63 4.17
CA THR A 204 6.92 -5.46 5.39
C THR A 204 8.17 -6.27 5.77
N GLU A 205 9.25 -6.10 5.01
CA GLU A 205 10.56 -6.70 5.22
C GLU A 205 11.64 -5.64 5.00
N ASP A 206 12.88 -5.99 5.33
CA ASP A 206 14.05 -5.14 5.15
C ASP A 206 14.20 -4.74 3.67
N ILE A 207 14.53 -3.46 3.42
CA ILE A 207 14.78 -2.94 2.08
C ILE A 207 16.03 -3.58 1.45
N GLU A 208 16.96 -4.09 2.27
CA GLU A 208 18.12 -4.83 1.80
C GLU A 208 17.77 -6.23 1.26
N ASN A 209 16.53 -6.69 1.46
CA ASN A 209 16.05 -7.94 0.90
C ASN A 209 16.07 -7.87 -0.63
N TYR A 210 16.79 -8.79 -1.27
CA TYR A 210 16.94 -8.84 -2.73
C TYR A 210 15.62 -8.80 -3.50
N LEU A 211 14.57 -9.49 -3.02
CA LEU A 211 13.26 -9.50 -3.68
C LEU A 211 12.57 -8.13 -3.57
N ILE A 212 12.68 -7.46 -2.42
CA ILE A 212 12.20 -6.09 -2.25
C ILE A 212 12.94 -5.15 -3.20
N LYS A 213 14.26 -5.29 -3.31
CA LYS A 213 15.06 -4.47 -4.23
C LYS A 213 14.61 -4.62 -5.68
N GLN A 214 14.40 -5.86 -6.14
CA GLN A 214 13.89 -6.12 -7.48
C GLN A 214 12.51 -5.51 -7.71
N ASP A 215 11.57 -5.67 -6.76
CA ASP A 215 10.23 -5.09 -6.89
C ASP A 215 10.28 -3.55 -6.93
N ILE A 216 11.14 -2.91 -6.13
CA ILE A 216 11.35 -1.46 -6.18
C ILE A 216 11.88 -1.05 -7.56
N ILE A 217 12.90 -1.74 -8.09
CA ILE A 217 13.48 -1.43 -9.41
C ILE A 217 12.44 -1.57 -10.52
N GLU A 218 11.61 -2.62 -10.48
CA GLU A 218 10.51 -2.81 -11.42
C GLU A 218 9.56 -1.61 -11.42
N PHE A 219 9.10 -1.17 -10.25
CA PHE A 219 8.25 0.01 -10.17
C PHE A 219 8.97 1.29 -10.60
N LEU A 220 10.25 1.46 -10.26
CA LEU A 220 11.03 2.62 -10.69
C LEU A 220 11.16 2.67 -12.22
N SER A 221 11.24 1.53 -12.91
CA SER A 221 11.23 1.42 -14.38
C SER A 221 9.97 1.99 -15.04
N VAL A 222 8.85 1.95 -14.31
CA VAL A 222 7.62 2.62 -14.75
C VAL A 222 7.64 4.08 -14.30
N LEU A 223 8.01 4.36 -13.05
CA LEU A 223 7.83 5.68 -12.44
C LEU A 223 8.80 6.77 -12.94
N ILE A 224 10.01 6.42 -13.42
CA ILE A 224 11.07 7.36 -13.82
C ILE A 224 11.33 7.25 -15.32
#